data_AF-A0A9W6TPR8-F1
#
_entry.id   AF-A0A9W6TPR8-F1
#
_cell.length_a   1.000
_cell.length_b   1.000
_cell.length_c   1.000
_cell.angle_alpha   90.00
_cell.angle_beta   90.00
_cell.angle_gamma   90.00
#
_symmetry.space_group_name_H-M   'P 1'
#
loop_
_entity.id
_entity.type
_entity.pdbx_description
1 polymer ?
#
loop_
_entity_poly.entity_id
_entity_poly.type
_entity_poly.pdbx_seq_one_letter_code
_entity_poly.pdbx_strand_id
1 'polypeptide(L)'
;MWRGVAIFNPMIALLSLGVLPLDGPGGIVDKKNTVLAEMGLKVAGENMQVVVALDAFVVLSGAVLTAYVGVVGLVRRLASDRVVPEFLLHVNKARGTNHFIIIGYFLVATSLVLILHGDTETLSGVYTYAFLGLMTLFGIGCMLLKFKRAEIPRTVIAPWWSCVLGVSMVVTTFMGNLLGDPTILTYFSLYFIAVLSLVYIMFERTFLLRMCLYCMRQLCPSQRSSDEDETHSLRTGARGGQTIARFIREINEPAVFFFCKTPNLNIINKAILYVRTNEQTHTLYIVHCHPRGTPVPEGFKETVSMFDHVYLKIKLNFLSVEGPFGPAMVEWVSRKYNQPKNLMFIKQPNYDFAHTIASLGGVRVITG
;
A
#
# COMPACT_ATOMS: atom_id res chain seq x y z
N MET A 1 20.43 -3.63 -15.06
CA MET A 1 19.72 -2.36 -15.27
C MET A 1 20.66 -1.15 -15.24
N TRP A 2 21.32 -0.83 -14.12
CA TRP A 2 22.23 0.34 -14.02
C TRP A 2 23.34 0.40 -15.09
N ARG A 3 24.00 -0.73 -15.37
CA ARG A 3 25.01 -0.81 -16.44
C ARG A 3 24.44 -0.47 -17.83
N GLY A 4 23.19 -0.86 -18.10
CA GLY A 4 22.54 -0.55 -19.37
C GLY A 4 22.30 0.95 -19.52
N VAL A 5 21.72 1.58 -18.50
CA VAL A 5 21.47 3.04 -18.48
C VAL A 5 22.78 3.83 -18.61
N ALA A 6 23.83 3.40 -17.91
CA ALA A 6 25.14 4.05 -17.94
C ALA A 6 25.84 3.99 -19.30
N ILE A 7 25.50 3.02 -20.16
CA ILE A 7 26.11 2.85 -21.48
C ILE A 7 25.20 3.45 -22.56
N PHE A 8 23.92 3.07 -22.58
CA PHE A 8 23.00 3.48 -23.64
C PHE A 8 22.65 4.96 -23.60
N ASN A 9 22.38 5.55 -22.42
CA ASN A 9 21.96 6.95 -22.37
C ASN A 9 23.06 7.91 -22.90
N PRO A 10 24.33 7.82 -22.46
CA PRO A 10 25.38 8.65 -23.02
C PRO A 10 25.64 8.36 -24.50
N MET A 11 25.56 7.10 -24.92
CA MET A 11 25.78 6.73 -26.32
C MET A 11 24.69 7.30 -27.25
N ILE A 12 23.42 7.22 -26.85
CA ILE A 12 22.30 7.81 -27.61
C ILE A 12 22.42 9.33 -27.65
N ALA A 13 22.81 9.98 -26.54
CA ALA A 13 23.05 11.42 -26.52
C ALA A 13 24.23 11.84 -27.41
N LEU A 14 25.30 11.04 -27.47
CA LEU A 14 26.42 11.28 -28.38
C LEU A 14 25.98 11.14 -29.84
N LEU A 15 25.19 10.11 -30.16
CA LEU A 15 24.65 9.91 -31.50
C LEU A 15 23.69 11.03 -31.90
N SER A 16 22.84 11.51 -30.98
CA SER A 16 21.89 12.59 -31.29
C SER A 16 22.61 13.89 -31.65
N LEU A 17 23.63 14.26 -30.87
CA LEU A 17 24.46 15.44 -31.13
C LEU A 17 25.33 15.29 -32.40
N GLY A 18 25.68 14.05 -32.79
CA GLY A 18 26.43 13.79 -34.01
C GLY A 18 25.59 13.83 -35.29
N VAL A 19 24.28 13.58 -35.19
CA VAL A 19 23.37 13.44 -36.33
C VAL A 19 22.52 14.69 -36.57
N LEU A 20 22.07 15.35 -35.50
CA LEU A 20 21.17 16.50 -35.56
C LEU A 20 21.83 17.76 -34.97
N PRO A 21 21.59 18.94 -35.57
CA PRO A 21 22.03 20.20 -34.96
C PRO A 21 21.26 20.45 -33.65
N LEU A 22 21.90 21.15 -32.70
CA LEU A 22 21.27 21.48 -31.42
C LEU A 22 20.09 22.45 -31.63
N ASP A 23 20.35 23.54 -32.34
CA ASP A 23 19.41 24.63 -32.64
C ASP A 23 19.05 24.68 -34.13
N GLY A 24 17.94 25.35 -34.45
CA GLY A 24 17.45 25.55 -35.81
C GLY A 24 16.29 24.63 -36.21
N PRO A 25 15.68 24.86 -37.39
CA PRO A 25 14.54 24.07 -37.87
C PRO A 25 14.96 22.61 -38.10
N GLY A 26 14.28 21.67 -37.43
CA GLY A 26 14.65 20.25 -37.44
C GLY A 26 15.81 19.88 -36.52
N GLY A 27 16.26 20.79 -35.65
CA GLY A 27 17.23 20.51 -34.59
C GLY A 27 16.61 19.80 -33.39
N ILE A 28 17.45 19.40 -32.44
CA ILE A 28 17.05 18.62 -31.25
C ILE A 28 16.03 19.39 -30.40
N VAL A 29 16.21 20.70 -30.23
CA VAL A 29 15.32 21.53 -29.40
C VAL A 29 13.95 21.70 -30.05
N ASP A 30 13.91 21.91 -31.37
CA ASP A 30 12.66 22.05 -32.15
C ASP A 30 11.84 20.75 -32.15
N LYS A 31 12.53 19.60 -32.23
CA LYS A 31 11.91 18.27 -32.28
C LYS A 31 12.03 17.48 -30.98
N LYS A 32 11.99 18.16 -29.83
CA LYS A 32 12.23 17.57 -28.49
C LYS A 32 11.41 16.32 -28.17
N ASN A 33 10.19 16.21 -28.71
CA ASN A 33 9.29 15.07 -28.46
C ASN A 33 9.53 13.88 -29.42
N THR A 34 10.24 14.08 -30.53
CA THR A 34 10.38 13.08 -31.61
C THR A 34 11.83 12.91 -32.10
N VAL A 35 12.81 13.31 -31.28
CA VAL A 35 14.25 13.34 -31.63
C VAL A 35 14.74 12.03 -32.26
N LEU A 36 14.37 10.88 -31.69
CA LEU A 36 14.80 9.57 -32.19
C LEU A 36 14.29 9.27 -33.61
N ALA A 37 13.04 9.65 -33.91
CA ALA A 37 12.45 9.46 -35.23
C ALA A 37 13.14 10.36 -36.26
N GLU A 38 13.45 11.61 -35.90
CA GLU A 38 14.16 12.56 -36.75
C GLU A 38 15.63 12.14 -37.00
N MET A 39 16.29 11.54 -36.00
CA MET A 39 17.61 10.91 -36.20
C MET A 39 17.52 9.78 -37.24
N GLY A 40 16.49 8.92 -37.13
CA GLY A 40 16.24 7.86 -38.10
C GLY A 40 16.04 8.40 -39.52
N LEU A 41 15.24 9.46 -39.64
CA LEU A 41 15.00 10.16 -40.91
C LEU A 41 16.30 10.69 -41.51
N LYS A 42 17.14 11.34 -40.71
CA LYS A 42 18.39 11.96 -41.19
C LYS A 42 19.45 10.94 -41.62
N VAL A 43 19.53 9.79 -40.94
CA VAL A 43 20.55 8.76 -41.20
C VAL A 43 20.16 7.82 -42.34
N ALA A 44 18.90 7.36 -42.37
CA ALA A 44 18.47 6.28 -43.25
C ALA A 44 17.11 6.51 -43.91
N GLY A 45 16.60 7.75 -43.90
CA GLY A 45 15.38 8.15 -44.59
C GLY A 45 14.09 7.71 -43.90
N GLU A 46 12.97 7.91 -44.60
CA GLU A 46 11.61 7.73 -44.06
C GLU A 46 11.34 6.30 -43.55
N ASN A 47 11.91 5.28 -44.19
CA ASN A 47 11.73 3.90 -43.76
C ASN A 47 12.27 3.66 -42.34
N MET A 48 13.43 4.23 -42.01
CA MET A 48 13.99 4.11 -40.67
C MET A 48 13.20 4.92 -39.65
N GLN A 49 12.71 6.11 -40.04
CA GLN A 49 11.83 6.91 -39.19
C GLN A 49 10.56 6.12 -38.79
N VAL A 50 9.92 5.45 -39.75
CA VAL A 50 8.73 4.64 -39.49
C VAL A 50 9.04 3.45 -38.58
N VAL A 51 10.15 2.74 -38.81
CA VAL A 51 10.57 1.62 -37.95
C VAL A 51 10.82 2.08 -36.51
N VAL A 52 11.54 3.19 -36.32
CA VAL A 52 11.82 3.76 -34.99
C VAL A 52 10.52 4.23 -34.32
N ALA A 53 9.60 4.86 -35.06
CA ALA A 53 8.32 5.29 -34.52
C ALA A 53 7.44 4.11 -34.09
N LEU A 54 7.40 3.03 -34.89
CA LEU A 54 6.67 1.80 -34.55
C LEU A 54 7.27 1.11 -33.31
N ASP A 55 8.59 1.00 -33.24
CA ASP A 55 9.29 0.46 -32.07
C ASP A 55 8.98 1.27 -30.80
N ALA A 56 9.12 2.60 -30.89
CA ALA A 56 8.79 3.51 -29.79
C ALA A 56 7.33 3.35 -29.33
N PHE A 57 6.38 3.22 -30.28
CA PHE A 57 4.97 2.98 -29.95
C PHE A 57 4.75 1.66 -29.20
N VAL A 58 5.38 0.58 -29.64
CA VAL A 58 5.28 -0.74 -28.99
C VAL A 58 5.90 -0.70 -27.58
N VAL A 59 7.07 -0.08 -27.43
CA VAL A 59 7.76 0.05 -26.14
C VAL A 59 6.94 0.90 -25.15
N LEU A 60 6.42 2.05 -25.59
CA LEU A 60 5.56 2.91 -24.76
C LEU A 60 4.25 2.22 -24.37
N SER A 61 3.66 1.44 -25.28
CA SER A 61 2.48 0.61 -24.98
C SER A 61 2.78 -0.44 -23.90
N GLY A 62 3.98 -1.03 -23.92
CA GLY A 62 4.46 -1.95 -22.88
C GLY A 62 4.60 -1.27 -21.51
N ALA A 63 5.05 -0.02 -21.46
CA ALA A 63 5.12 0.76 -20.22
C ALA A 63 3.72 0.99 -19.62
N VAL A 64 2.72 1.31 -20.46
CA VAL A 64 1.32 1.45 -20.03
C VAL A 64 0.80 0.13 -19.46
N LEU A 65 1.04 -1.00 -20.13
CA LEU A 65 0.63 -2.32 -19.62
C LEU A 65 1.28 -2.64 -18.26
N THR A 66 2.56 -2.30 -18.08
CA THR A 66 3.28 -2.47 -16.82
C THR A 66 2.65 -1.63 -15.70
N ALA A 67 2.20 -0.42 -16.00
CA ALA A 67 1.49 0.42 -15.03
C ALA A 67 0.17 -0.21 -14.58
N TYR A 68 -0.60 -0.84 -15.48
CA TYR A 68 -1.82 -1.58 -15.10
C TYR A 68 -1.50 -2.73 -14.13
N VAL A 69 -0.46 -3.52 -14.40
CA VAL A 69 -0.04 -4.61 -13.49
C VAL A 69 0.36 -4.05 -12.12
N GLY A 70 1.12 -2.96 -12.10
CA GLY A 70 1.55 -2.29 -10.87
C GLY A 70 0.39 -1.76 -10.02
N VAL A 71 -0.54 -1.03 -10.64
CA VAL A 71 -1.71 -0.44 -9.94
C VAL A 71 -2.66 -1.52 -9.43
N VAL A 72 -2.90 -2.59 -10.20
CA VAL A 72 -3.70 -3.73 -9.73
C VAL A 72 -3.07 -4.37 -8.50
N GLY A 73 -1.75 -4.61 -8.50
CA GLY A 73 -1.04 -5.14 -7.34
C GLY A 73 -1.12 -4.23 -6.11
N LEU A 74 -0.88 -2.93 -6.30
CA LEU A 74 -0.91 -1.92 -5.24
C LEU A 74 -2.29 -1.81 -4.59
N VAL A 75 -3.33 -1.57 -5.39
CA VAL A 75 -4.69 -1.36 -4.89
C VAL A 75 -5.23 -2.64 -4.27
N ARG A 76 -4.93 -3.82 -4.83
CA ARG A 76 -5.29 -5.11 -4.22
C ARG A 76 -4.65 -5.27 -2.84
N ARG A 77 -3.39 -4.86 -2.68
CA ARG A 77 -2.72 -4.94 -1.38
C ARG A 77 -3.33 -3.96 -0.38
N LEU A 78 -3.53 -2.70 -0.77
CA LEU A 78 -4.17 -1.69 0.07
C LEU A 78 -5.60 -2.08 0.48
N ALA A 79 -6.37 -2.68 -0.42
CA ALA A 79 -7.73 -3.12 -0.14
C ALA A 79 -7.74 -4.32 0.82
N SER A 80 -6.81 -5.26 0.63
CA SER A 80 -6.62 -6.38 1.56
C SER A 80 -6.25 -5.88 2.95
N ASP A 81 -5.40 -4.84 3.01
CA ASP A 81 -4.97 -4.18 4.24
C ASP A 81 -6.01 -3.17 4.78
N ARG A 82 -7.24 -3.14 4.22
CA ARG A 82 -8.38 -2.28 4.59
C ARG A 82 -8.14 -0.77 4.50
N VAL A 83 -7.10 -0.34 3.79
CA VAL A 83 -6.81 1.07 3.53
C VAL A 83 -7.81 1.66 2.51
N VAL A 84 -8.28 0.84 1.57
CA VAL A 84 -9.28 1.22 0.55
C VAL A 84 -10.46 0.25 0.57
N PRO A 85 -11.59 0.54 -0.12
CA PRO A 85 -12.78 -0.30 -0.09
C PRO A 85 -12.55 -1.74 -0.56
N GLU A 86 -13.26 -2.67 0.08
CA GLU A 86 -13.16 -4.10 -0.22
C GLU A 86 -13.76 -4.47 -1.59
N PHE A 87 -14.71 -3.70 -2.12
CA PHE A 87 -15.28 -3.98 -3.45
C PHE A 87 -14.22 -3.98 -4.57
N LEU A 88 -13.09 -3.28 -4.38
CA LEU A 88 -11.96 -3.30 -5.31
C LEU A 88 -11.29 -4.68 -5.41
N LEU A 89 -11.45 -5.53 -4.39
CA LEU A 89 -10.99 -6.92 -4.39
C LEU A 89 -11.89 -7.86 -5.21
N HIS A 90 -13.06 -7.39 -5.67
CA HIS A 90 -13.98 -8.24 -6.40
C HIS A 90 -13.37 -8.75 -7.71
N VAL A 91 -13.37 -10.08 -7.84
CA VAL A 91 -12.76 -10.79 -8.97
C VAL A 91 -13.85 -11.17 -9.98
N ASN A 92 -13.64 -10.84 -11.25
CA ASN A 92 -14.54 -11.26 -12.32
C ASN A 92 -14.48 -12.78 -12.53
N LYS A 93 -15.64 -13.44 -12.61
CA LYS A 93 -15.76 -14.88 -12.87
C LYS A 93 -15.18 -15.30 -14.23
N ALA A 94 -15.28 -14.46 -15.26
CA ALA A 94 -14.88 -14.83 -16.61
C ALA A 94 -13.36 -14.82 -16.85
N ARG A 95 -12.62 -13.90 -16.21
CA ARG A 95 -11.18 -13.69 -16.46
C ARG A 95 -10.31 -13.72 -15.20
N GLY A 96 -10.90 -13.84 -14.01
CA GLY A 96 -10.15 -13.83 -12.76
C GLY A 96 -9.49 -12.47 -12.42
N THR A 97 -9.99 -11.36 -12.98
CA THR A 97 -9.38 -10.02 -12.82
C THR A 97 -10.18 -9.06 -11.94
N ASN A 98 -9.46 -8.18 -11.24
CA ASN A 98 -9.99 -7.07 -10.46
C ASN A 98 -10.37 -5.88 -11.36
N HIS A 99 -11.46 -6.04 -12.11
CA HIS A 99 -11.92 -5.09 -13.13
C HIS A 99 -12.20 -3.68 -12.61
N PHE A 100 -12.71 -3.53 -11.38
CA PHE A 100 -12.94 -2.20 -10.81
C PHE A 100 -11.65 -1.39 -10.66
N ILE A 101 -10.53 -2.05 -10.34
CA ILE A 101 -9.22 -1.38 -10.25
C ILE A 101 -8.76 -0.94 -11.63
N ILE A 102 -8.91 -1.81 -12.63
CA ILE A 102 -8.52 -1.52 -14.03
C ILE A 102 -9.33 -0.35 -14.58
N ILE A 103 -10.65 -0.37 -14.41
CA ILE A 103 -11.56 0.70 -14.85
C ILE A 103 -11.25 2.00 -14.10
N GLY A 104 -11.06 1.93 -12.79
CA GLY A 104 -10.71 3.11 -11.98
C GLY A 104 -9.41 3.76 -12.45
N TYR A 105 -8.37 2.95 -12.70
CA TYR A 105 -7.11 3.45 -13.25
C TYR A 105 -7.29 4.05 -14.65
N PHE A 106 -8.05 3.39 -15.53
CA PHE A 106 -8.36 3.92 -16.85
C PHE A 106 -9.04 5.30 -16.79
N LEU A 107 -10.03 5.47 -15.91
CA LEU A 107 -10.72 6.75 -15.73
C LEU A 107 -9.79 7.85 -15.20
N VAL A 108 -8.95 7.53 -14.21
CA VAL A 108 -7.98 8.50 -13.65
C VAL A 108 -6.92 8.86 -14.70
N ALA A 109 -6.35 7.88 -15.39
CA ALA A 109 -5.35 8.12 -16.44
C ALA A 109 -5.94 8.94 -17.60
N THR A 110 -7.14 8.59 -18.06
CA THR A 110 -7.82 9.30 -19.15
C THR A 110 -8.19 10.73 -18.74
N SER A 111 -8.68 10.93 -17.51
CA SER A 111 -9.00 12.29 -17.04
C SER A 111 -7.78 13.21 -17.04
N LEU A 112 -6.61 12.68 -16.67
CA LEU A 112 -5.36 13.44 -16.66
C LEU A 112 -4.92 13.81 -18.09
N VAL A 113 -5.00 12.89 -19.05
CA VAL A 113 -4.72 13.18 -20.46
C VAL A 113 -5.67 14.24 -21.02
N LEU A 114 -6.96 14.16 -20.70
CA LEU A 114 -7.96 15.12 -21.18
C LEU A 114 -7.76 16.52 -20.58
N ILE A 115 -7.50 16.62 -19.27
CA ILE A 115 -7.29 17.92 -18.59
C ILE A 115 -6.01 18.60 -19.07
N LEU A 116 -4.94 17.82 -19.29
CA LEU A 116 -3.67 18.35 -19.79
C LEU A 116 -3.65 18.52 -21.32
N HIS A 117 -4.76 18.24 -22.02
CA HIS A 117 -4.84 18.32 -23.49
C HIS A 117 -3.74 17.52 -24.22
N GLY A 118 -3.26 16.44 -23.60
CA GLY A 118 -2.16 15.65 -24.14
C GLY A 118 -0.78 16.32 -24.11
N ASP A 119 -0.59 17.40 -23.33
CA ASP A 119 0.73 18.02 -23.17
C ASP A 119 1.70 17.10 -22.41
N THR A 120 2.66 16.56 -23.15
CA THR A 120 3.67 15.63 -22.65
C THR A 120 4.64 16.28 -21.66
N GLU A 121 4.86 17.59 -21.76
CA GLU A 121 5.81 18.31 -20.90
C GLU A 121 5.26 18.46 -19.49
N THR A 122 4.04 19.00 -19.37
CA THR A 122 3.33 19.08 -18.08
C THR A 122 3.12 17.69 -17.48
N LEU A 123 2.76 16.69 -18.29
CA LEU A 123 2.56 15.31 -17.84
C LEU A 123 3.83 14.68 -17.25
N SER A 124 4.96 14.86 -17.95
CA SER A 124 6.27 14.40 -17.49
C SER A 124 6.69 15.10 -16.19
N GLY A 125 6.38 16.40 -16.06
CA GLY A 125 6.61 17.15 -14.83
C GLY A 125 5.81 16.60 -13.64
N VAL A 126 4.51 16.35 -13.81
CA VAL A 126 3.66 15.75 -12.76
C VAL A 126 4.18 14.37 -12.33
N TYR A 127 4.58 13.54 -13.30
CA TYR A 127 5.23 12.25 -13.02
C TYR A 127 6.52 12.41 -12.22
N THR A 128 7.37 13.37 -12.59
CA THR A 128 8.65 13.64 -11.94
C THR A 128 8.46 14.01 -10.47
N TYR A 129 7.48 14.86 -10.15
CA TYR A 129 7.14 15.20 -8.77
C TYR A 129 6.69 14.00 -7.95
N ALA A 130 5.75 13.21 -8.48
CA ALA A 130 5.24 12.03 -7.80
C ALA A 130 6.34 10.99 -7.55
N PHE A 131 7.19 10.76 -8.56
CA PHE A 131 8.29 9.80 -8.46
C PHE A 131 9.35 10.24 -7.45
N LEU A 132 9.83 11.48 -7.51
CA LEU A 132 10.82 12.00 -6.56
C LEU A 132 10.29 12.03 -5.12
N GLY A 133 9.01 12.39 -4.94
CA GLY A 133 8.35 12.33 -3.63
C GLY A 133 8.30 10.91 -3.08
N LEU A 134 7.89 9.94 -3.90
CA LEU A 134 7.89 8.51 -3.52
C LEU A 134 9.29 8.02 -3.18
N MET A 135 10.30 8.35 -3.98
CA MET A 135 11.69 7.96 -3.75
C MET A 135 12.25 8.55 -2.45
N THR A 136 11.87 9.79 -2.12
CA THR A 136 12.22 10.43 -0.84
C THR A 136 11.59 9.68 0.33
N LEU A 137 10.27 9.43 0.29
CA LEU A 137 9.56 8.67 1.32
C LEU A 137 10.11 7.25 1.49
N PHE A 138 10.45 6.60 0.37
CA PHE A 138 11.06 5.28 0.38
C PHE A 138 12.43 5.29 1.07
N GLY A 139 13.30 6.24 0.71
CA GLY A 139 14.61 6.39 1.35
C GLY A 139 14.53 6.68 2.85
N ILE A 140 13.62 7.58 3.25
CA ILE A 140 13.33 7.86 4.67
C ILE A 140 12.80 6.61 5.37
N GLY A 141 11.87 5.88 4.76
CA GLY A 141 11.33 4.62 5.28
C GLY A 141 12.40 3.57 5.52
N CYS A 142 13.34 3.40 4.59
CA CYS A 142 14.49 2.51 4.76
C CYS A 142 15.39 2.94 5.93
N MET A 143 15.64 4.24 6.11
CA MET A 143 16.41 4.77 7.25
C MET A 143 15.67 4.55 8.58
N LEU A 144 14.35 4.76 8.62
CA LEU A 144 13.53 4.48 9.80
C LEU A 144 13.54 3.00 10.18
N LEU A 145 13.48 2.08 9.20
CA LEU A 145 13.64 0.65 9.45
C LEU A 145 15.05 0.30 9.94
N LYS A 146 16.09 0.98 9.43
CA LYS A 146 17.46 0.82 9.93
C LYS A 146 17.63 1.30 11.37
N PHE A 147 16.93 2.36 11.76
CA PHE A 147 16.97 2.90 13.13
C PHE A 147 16.12 2.09 14.11
N LYS A 148 14.83 1.86 13.80
CA LYS A 148 13.87 1.24 14.74
C LYS A 148 13.94 -0.29 14.79
N ARG A 149 14.43 -0.96 13.74
CA ARG A 149 14.40 -2.43 13.59
C ARG A 149 15.73 -2.99 13.07
N ALA A 150 16.80 -2.73 13.82
CA ALA A 150 18.15 -3.14 13.44
C ALA A 150 18.36 -4.66 13.47
N GLU A 151 17.63 -5.40 14.31
CA GLU A 151 17.82 -6.84 14.53
C GLU A 151 17.19 -7.72 13.43
N ILE A 152 16.37 -7.14 12.54
CA ILE A 152 15.82 -7.89 11.40
C ILE A 152 16.98 -8.33 10.49
N PRO A 153 17.12 -9.63 10.17
CA PRO A 153 18.22 -10.12 9.36
C PRO A 153 18.20 -9.51 7.95
N ARG A 154 19.37 -9.04 7.48
CA ARG A 154 19.55 -8.40 6.17
C ARG A 154 20.73 -9.04 5.46
N THR A 155 20.54 -9.34 4.18
CA THR A 155 21.61 -9.88 3.31
C THR A 155 22.60 -8.80 2.89
N VAL A 156 22.14 -7.55 2.77
CA VAL A 156 22.95 -6.39 2.36
C VAL A 156 22.66 -5.23 3.30
N ILE A 157 23.71 -4.63 3.87
CA ILE A 157 23.61 -3.49 4.78
C ILE A 157 24.31 -2.30 4.12
N ALA A 158 23.53 -1.32 3.68
CA ALA A 158 24.07 -0.07 3.16
C ALA A 158 24.63 0.80 4.30
N PRO A 159 25.80 1.44 4.14
CA PRO A 159 26.35 2.35 5.14
C PRO A 159 25.48 3.61 5.27
N TRP A 160 25.44 4.22 6.47
CA TRP A 160 24.56 5.37 6.75
C TRP A 160 24.84 6.57 5.85
N TRP A 161 26.11 6.85 5.56
CA TRP A 161 26.49 7.97 4.70
C TRP A 161 25.88 7.84 3.30
N SER A 162 25.83 6.63 2.73
CA SER A 162 25.29 6.39 1.39
C SER A 162 23.77 6.60 1.36
N CYS A 163 23.07 6.19 2.42
CA CYS A 163 21.63 6.45 2.56
C CYS A 163 21.34 7.95 2.70
N VAL A 164 22.09 8.65 3.55
CA VAL A 164 21.91 10.10 3.77
C VAL A 164 22.21 10.88 2.50
N LEU A 165 23.32 10.57 1.84
CA LEU A 165 23.71 11.21 0.57
C LEU A 165 22.66 10.96 -0.53
N GLY A 166 22.16 9.73 -0.65
CA GLY A 166 21.14 9.39 -1.63
C GLY A 166 19.84 10.17 -1.40
N VAL A 167 19.36 10.22 -0.17
CA VAL A 167 18.15 10.99 0.16
C VAL A 167 18.37 12.49 0.01
N SER A 168 19.53 13.03 0.39
CA SER A 168 19.82 14.46 0.18
C SER A 168 19.83 14.83 -1.29
N MET A 169 20.43 14.00 -2.16
CA MET A 169 20.41 14.23 -3.61
C MET A 169 18.99 14.25 -4.16
N VAL A 170 18.15 13.27 -3.79
CA VAL A 170 16.75 13.23 -4.24
C VAL A 170 15.96 14.44 -3.73
N VAL A 171 16.17 14.87 -2.49
CA VAL A 171 15.53 16.06 -1.92
C VAL A 171 15.97 17.34 -2.64
N THR A 172 17.26 17.48 -2.92
CA THR A 172 17.78 18.62 -3.71
C THR A 172 17.18 18.63 -5.11
N THR A 173 17.08 17.47 -5.79
CA THR A 173 16.42 17.35 -7.10
C THR A 173 14.92 17.66 -7.02
N PHE A 174 14.24 17.21 -5.97
CA PHE A 174 12.83 17.51 -5.74
C PHE A 174 12.62 19.02 -5.57
N MET A 175 13.45 19.67 -4.75
CA MET A 175 13.38 21.12 -4.53
C MET A 175 13.73 21.91 -5.80
N GLY A 176 14.73 21.46 -6.57
CA GLY A 176 15.10 22.09 -7.83
C GLY A 176 13.97 22.05 -8.87
N ASN A 177 13.27 20.91 -8.97
CA ASN A 177 12.08 20.83 -9.83
C ASN A 177 10.95 21.71 -9.31
N LEU A 178 10.71 21.71 -7.99
CA LEU A 178 9.62 22.46 -7.34
C LEU A 178 9.69 23.97 -7.61
N LEU A 179 10.90 24.50 -7.73
CA LEU A 179 11.16 25.91 -8.03
C LEU A 179 11.11 26.25 -9.53
N GLY A 180 10.95 25.27 -10.41
CA GLY A 180 11.00 25.43 -11.86
C GLY A 180 9.73 26.01 -12.47
N ASP A 181 8.64 25.22 -12.48
CA ASP A 181 7.37 25.62 -13.12
C ASP A 181 6.20 25.54 -12.12
N PRO A 182 5.57 26.70 -11.77
CA PRO A 182 4.45 26.74 -10.84
C PRO A 182 3.19 26.05 -11.39
N THR A 183 3.00 25.99 -12.72
CA THR A 183 1.80 25.38 -13.31
C THR A 183 1.77 23.87 -13.07
N ILE A 184 2.88 23.18 -13.31
CA ILE A 184 3.02 21.74 -13.07
C ILE A 184 2.80 21.43 -11.59
N LEU A 185 3.31 22.28 -10.69
CA LEU A 185 3.10 22.14 -9.25
C LEU A 185 1.61 22.21 -8.87
N THR A 186 0.84 23.12 -9.48
CA THR A 186 -0.60 23.21 -9.20
C THR A 186 -1.35 21.93 -9.57
N TYR A 187 -1.09 21.37 -10.76
CA TYR A 187 -1.74 20.13 -11.20
C TYR A 187 -1.35 18.94 -10.30
N PHE A 188 -0.06 18.81 -10.01
CA PHE A 188 0.43 17.79 -9.08
C PHE A 188 -0.25 17.89 -7.72
N SER A 189 -0.31 19.09 -7.15
CA SER A 189 -0.89 19.32 -5.82
C SER A 189 -2.39 19.03 -5.79
N LEU A 190 -3.14 19.41 -6.82
CA LEU A 190 -4.58 19.16 -6.91
C LEU A 190 -4.87 17.65 -6.93
N TYR A 191 -4.20 16.90 -7.79
CA TYR A 191 -4.35 15.44 -7.84
C TYR A 191 -3.87 14.76 -6.56
N PHE A 192 -2.74 15.22 -6.00
CA PHE A 192 -2.21 14.69 -4.75
C PHE A 192 -3.19 14.89 -3.60
N ILE A 193 -3.75 16.09 -3.44
CA ILE A 193 -4.75 16.39 -2.41
C ILE A 193 -6.03 15.59 -2.63
N ALA A 194 -6.52 15.46 -3.87
CA ALA A 194 -7.71 14.67 -4.17
C ALA A 194 -7.54 13.20 -3.79
N VAL A 195 -6.41 12.59 -4.17
CA VAL A 195 -6.09 11.19 -3.83
C VAL A 195 -5.85 11.03 -2.33
N LEU A 196 -5.09 11.92 -1.69
CA LEU A 196 -4.84 11.91 -0.25
C LEU A 196 -6.14 12.03 0.54
N SER A 197 -7.05 12.91 0.11
CA SER A 197 -8.36 13.10 0.73
C SER A 197 -9.22 11.84 0.60
N LEU A 198 -9.23 11.19 -0.56
CA LEU A 198 -9.92 9.92 -0.75
C LEU A 198 -9.37 8.84 0.20
N VAL A 199 -8.05 8.71 0.29
CA VAL A 199 -7.40 7.75 1.19
C VAL A 199 -7.70 8.08 2.66
N TYR A 200 -7.69 9.36 3.04
CA TYR A 200 -7.99 9.80 4.40
C TYR A 200 -9.44 9.52 4.79
N ILE A 201 -10.40 9.81 3.90
CA ILE A 201 -11.83 9.47 4.08
C ILE A 201 -11.99 7.94 4.25
N MET A 202 -11.22 7.15 3.51
CA MET A 202 -11.24 5.69 3.64
C MET A 202 -10.63 5.20 4.96
N PHE A 203 -9.56 5.82 5.43
CA PHE A 203 -8.92 5.48 6.70
C PHE A 203 -9.86 5.76 7.88
N GLU A 204 -10.47 6.96 7.91
CA GLU A 204 -11.41 7.40 8.94
C GLU A 204 -12.87 7.01 8.67
N ARG A 205 -13.12 6.10 7.71
CA ARG A 205 -14.48 5.75 7.28
C ARG A 205 -15.37 5.27 8.42
N THR A 206 -14.80 4.58 9.42
CA THR A 206 -15.56 4.09 10.57
C THR A 206 -16.02 5.23 11.48
N PHE A 207 -15.19 6.26 11.66
CA PHE A 207 -15.55 7.49 12.36
C PHE A 207 -16.61 8.29 11.58
N LEU A 208 -16.42 8.47 10.27
CA LEU A 208 -17.37 9.17 9.40
C LEU A 208 -18.74 8.48 9.35
N LEU A 209 -18.77 7.15 9.24
CA LEU A 209 -20.02 6.37 9.27
C LEU A 209 -20.72 6.48 10.63
N ARG A 210 -19.97 6.52 11.75
CA ARG A 210 -20.55 6.76 13.08
C ARG A 210 -21.11 8.18 13.22
N MET A 211 -20.41 9.19 12.71
CA MET A 211 -20.91 10.58 12.65
C MET A 211 -22.18 10.65 11.80
N CYS A 212 -22.21 10.02 10.62
CA CYS A 212 -23.40 9.95 9.78
C CYS A 212 -24.57 9.27 10.49
N LEU A 213 -24.32 8.16 11.20
CA LEU A 213 -25.32 7.47 12.00
C LEU A 213 -25.84 8.35 13.15
N TYR A 214 -24.96 9.12 13.80
CA TYR A 214 -25.35 10.10 14.82
C TYR A 214 -26.23 11.22 14.24
N CYS A 215 -25.86 11.80 13.10
CA CYS A 215 -26.67 12.81 12.43
C CYS A 215 -28.05 12.26 12.01
N MET A 216 -28.09 11.04 11.45
CA MET A 216 -29.36 10.39 11.10
C MET A 216 -30.24 10.12 12.33
N ARG A 217 -29.65 9.83 13.50
CA ARG A 217 -30.39 9.71 14.76
C ARG A 217 -31.04 11.01 15.20
N GLN A 218 -30.31 12.12 15.06
CA GLN A 218 -30.84 13.44 15.39
C GLN A 218 -31.96 13.88 14.42
N LEU A 219 -31.80 13.57 13.12
CA LEU A 219 -32.76 13.97 12.08
C LEU A 219 -33.98 13.05 12.00
N CYS A 220 -33.84 11.77 12.35
CA CYS A 220 -34.90 10.76 12.29
C CYS A 220 -34.88 9.88 13.55
N PRO A 221 -35.37 10.38 14.70
CA PRO A 221 -35.44 9.59 15.92
C PRO A 221 -36.39 8.40 15.72
N SER A 222 -35.87 7.18 15.92
CA SER A 222 -36.70 5.98 16.00
C SER A 222 -37.53 6.03 17.28
N GLN A 223 -38.82 5.71 17.21
CA GLN A 223 -39.61 5.40 18.40
C GLN A 223 -38.93 4.25 19.16
N ARG A 224 -38.69 4.49 20.45
CA ARG A 224 -38.04 3.60 21.41
C ARG A 224 -39.06 2.53 21.81
N SER A 225 -39.00 1.34 21.21
CA SER A 225 -39.67 0.17 21.79
C SER A 225 -38.88 -0.27 23.01
N SER A 226 -39.50 -0.15 24.17
CA SER A 226 -39.08 -0.68 25.46
C SER A 226 -38.93 -2.19 25.39
N ASP A 227 -37.72 -2.68 25.17
CA ASP A 227 -37.27 -3.97 25.68
C ASP A 227 -35.74 -3.89 25.83
N GLU A 228 -35.30 -4.23 27.03
CA GLU A 228 -33.94 -4.14 27.54
C GLU A 228 -33.06 -5.22 26.89
N ASP A 229 -32.06 -4.80 26.12
CA ASP A 229 -30.84 -5.57 25.87
C ASP A 229 -29.74 -4.61 25.37
N GLU A 230 -28.77 -4.32 26.24
CA GLU A 230 -27.75 -3.27 26.08
C GLU A 230 -26.81 -3.44 24.87
N THR A 231 -26.88 -4.57 24.15
CA THR A 231 -26.04 -4.87 22.99
C THR A 231 -26.56 -4.34 21.64
N HIS A 232 -27.74 -3.71 21.58
CA HIS A 232 -28.37 -3.26 20.33
C HIS A 232 -28.44 -1.72 20.14
N SER A 233 -27.46 -0.98 20.67
CA SER A 233 -27.37 0.49 20.63
C SER A 233 -27.16 1.13 19.25
N LEU A 234 -27.32 0.40 18.14
CA LEU A 234 -27.11 0.84 16.75
C LEU A 234 -28.38 0.90 15.88
N ARG A 235 -29.57 0.66 16.44
CA ARG A 235 -30.83 0.77 15.69
C ARG A 235 -31.24 2.23 15.46
N THR A 236 -31.72 2.50 14.25
CA THR A 236 -32.31 3.78 13.78
C THR A 236 -33.52 3.41 12.94
N GLY A 237 -34.57 4.23 12.95
CA GLY A 237 -35.86 3.94 12.29
C GLY A 237 -35.79 4.01 10.76
N ALA A 238 -34.75 4.62 10.21
CA ALA A 238 -34.51 4.70 8.77
C ALA A 238 -33.77 3.46 8.24
N ARG A 239 -34.21 2.93 7.09
CA ARG A 239 -33.55 1.82 6.35
C ARG A 239 -32.04 2.06 6.16
N GLY A 240 -31.61 3.32 5.96
CA GLY A 240 -30.19 3.69 5.82
C GLY A 240 -29.34 3.48 7.08
N GLY A 241 -29.91 3.67 8.28
CA GLY A 241 -29.20 3.49 9.54
C GLY A 241 -28.89 2.04 9.87
N GLN A 242 -29.78 1.11 9.51
CA GLN A 242 -29.54 -0.33 9.65
C GLN A 242 -28.43 -0.80 8.71
N THR A 243 -28.40 -0.30 7.47
CA THR A 243 -27.34 -0.59 6.50
C THR A 243 -25.98 -0.09 6.99
N ILE A 244 -25.91 1.14 7.51
CA ILE A 244 -24.66 1.70 8.06
C ILE A 244 -24.18 0.93 9.30
N ALA A 245 -25.07 0.58 10.22
CA ALA A 245 -24.73 -0.24 11.38
C ALA A 245 -24.19 -1.62 10.97
N ARG A 246 -24.78 -2.24 9.94
CA ARG A 246 -24.31 -3.51 9.39
C ARG A 246 -22.91 -3.38 8.78
N PHE A 247 -22.67 -2.35 7.97
CA PHE A 247 -21.33 -2.08 7.43
C PHE A 247 -20.28 -1.83 8.52
N ILE A 248 -20.61 -1.10 9.59
CA ILE A 248 -19.70 -0.88 10.72
C ILE A 248 -19.37 -2.21 11.40
N ARG A 249 -20.35 -3.11 11.56
CA ARG A 249 -20.13 -4.43 12.15
C ARG A 249 -19.21 -5.26 11.25
N GLU A 250 -19.50 -5.33 9.96
CA GLU A 250 -18.72 -6.08 8.96
C GLU A 250 -17.25 -5.61 8.89
N ILE A 251 -17.00 -4.29 9.01
CA ILE A 251 -15.63 -3.75 9.03
C ILE A 251 -14.83 -4.23 10.25
N ASN A 252 -15.47 -4.33 11.42
CA ASN A 252 -14.81 -4.67 12.69
C ASN A 252 -14.90 -6.16 13.07
N GLU A 253 -15.65 -6.95 12.30
CA GLU A 253 -15.90 -8.37 12.54
C GLU A 253 -14.65 -9.25 12.39
N PRO A 254 -13.73 -9.02 11.44
CA PRO A 254 -12.60 -9.92 11.27
C PRO A 254 -11.62 -9.82 12.43
N ALA A 255 -11.24 -10.98 12.95
CA ALA A 255 -10.39 -11.10 14.12
C ALA A 255 -8.91 -11.07 13.76
N VAL A 256 -8.14 -10.47 14.65
CA VAL A 256 -6.68 -10.41 14.54
C VAL A 256 -6.05 -11.59 15.27
N PHE A 257 -4.98 -12.17 14.70
CA PHE A 257 -4.27 -13.30 15.29
C PHE A 257 -2.83 -12.90 15.64
N PHE A 258 -2.49 -12.84 16.92
CA PHE A 258 -1.13 -12.56 17.37
C PHE A 258 -0.44 -13.83 17.85
N PHE A 259 0.63 -14.25 17.16
CA PHE A 259 1.41 -15.41 17.54
C PHE A 259 2.38 -15.07 18.67
N CYS A 260 2.29 -15.81 19.77
CA CYS A 260 3.07 -15.59 20.97
C CYS A 260 3.70 -16.90 21.48
N LYS A 261 5.03 -16.90 21.65
CA LYS A 261 5.78 -18.10 22.08
C LYS A 261 5.70 -18.34 23.59
N THR A 262 5.64 -17.29 24.41
CA THR A 262 5.71 -17.38 25.87
C THR A 262 4.69 -16.45 26.53
N PRO A 263 4.14 -16.78 27.71
CA PRO A 263 3.18 -15.95 28.44
C PRO A 263 3.86 -14.73 29.08
N ASN A 264 4.40 -13.82 28.25
CA ASN A 264 5.05 -12.60 28.72
C ASN A 264 4.06 -11.43 28.71
N LEU A 265 3.75 -10.93 29.91
CA LEU A 265 2.84 -9.81 30.14
C LEU A 265 3.17 -8.58 29.29
N ASN A 266 4.45 -8.21 29.18
CA ASN A 266 4.88 -7.03 28.43
C ASN A 266 4.65 -7.20 26.92
N ILE A 267 4.98 -8.36 26.37
CA ILE A 267 4.80 -8.64 24.93
C ILE A 267 3.32 -8.63 24.57
N ILE A 268 2.48 -9.31 25.36
CA ILE A 268 1.03 -9.38 25.14
C ILE A 268 0.42 -7.97 25.29
N ASN A 269 0.78 -7.22 26.33
CA ASN A 269 0.29 -5.86 26.54
C ASN A 269 0.65 -4.93 25.37
N LYS A 270 1.91 -4.94 24.90
CA LYS A 270 2.33 -4.17 23.72
C LYS A 270 1.53 -4.56 22.47
N ALA A 271 1.26 -5.85 22.27
CA ALA A 271 0.47 -6.33 21.14
C ALA A 271 -0.98 -5.84 21.23
N ILE A 272 -1.61 -5.92 22.40
CA ILE A 272 -2.97 -5.42 22.63
C ILE A 272 -3.05 -3.91 22.34
N LEU A 273 -2.11 -3.12 22.88
CA LEU A 273 -2.07 -1.69 22.65
C LEU A 273 -1.89 -1.35 21.16
N TYR A 274 -1.02 -2.08 20.46
CA TYR A 274 -0.85 -1.92 19.02
C TYR A 274 -2.16 -2.17 18.26
N VAL A 275 -2.81 -3.31 18.51
CA VAL A 275 -4.05 -3.70 17.82
C VAL A 275 -5.15 -2.67 18.12
N ARG A 276 -5.27 -2.22 19.36
CA ARG A 276 -6.25 -1.21 19.78
C ARG A 276 -6.06 0.14 19.08
N THR A 277 -4.81 0.55 18.87
CA THR A 277 -4.50 1.88 18.29
C THR A 277 -4.48 1.87 16.77
N ASN A 278 -4.11 0.75 16.14
CA ASN A 278 -3.80 0.73 14.70
C ASN A 278 -4.74 -0.15 13.86
N GLU A 279 -5.48 -1.09 14.46
CA GLU A 279 -6.30 -2.05 13.71
C GLU A 279 -7.79 -1.87 14.02
N GLN A 280 -8.64 -1.89 12.99
CA GLN A 280 -10.09 -1.78 13.11
C GLN A 280 -10.71 -3.15 13.42
N THR A 281 -10.55 -3.64 14.66
CA THR A 281 -11.11 -4.93 15.12
C THR A 281 -11.55 -4.86 16.59
N HIS A 282 -12.52 -5.70 16.95
CA HIS A 282 -12.94 -5.92 18.35
C HIS A 282 -12.49 -7.26 18.92
N THR A 283 -11.83 -8.11 18.13
CA THR A 283 -11.47 -9.47 18.55
C THR A 283 -10.00 -9.76 18.28
N LEU A 284 -9.27 -10.16 19.31
CA LEU A 284 -7.86 -10.53 19.25
C LEU A 284 -7.65 -11.97 19.76
N TYR A 285 -7.12 -12.83 18.91
CA TYR A 285 -6.67 -14.18 19.26
C TYR A 285 -5.18 -14.17 19.59
N ILE A 286 -4.83 -14.60 20.80
CA ILE A 286 -3.45 -14.89 21.18
C ILE A 286 -3.19 -16.37 20.86
N VAL A 287 -2.37 -16.60 19.84
CA VAL A 287 -2.10 -17.93 19.30
C VAL A 287 -0.76 -18.45 19.84
N HIS A 288 -0.79 -19.59 20.50
CA HIS A 288 0.40 -20.29 20.95
C HIS A 288 0.58 -21.59 20.14
N CYS A 289 1.71 -21.70 19.43
CA CYS A 289 2.08 -22.90 18.69
C CYS A 289 3.04 -23.75 19.53
N HIS A 290 2.70 -25.01 19.77
CA HIS A 290 3.51 -25.94 20.56
C HIS A 290 3.63 -27.31 19.86
N PRO A 291 4.74 -28.05 20.05
CA PRO A 291 4.86 -29.40 19.51
C PRO A 291 3.74 -30.34 20.00
N ARG A 292 3.52 -31.42 19.26
CA ARG A 292 2.50 -32.41 19.60
C ARG A 292 2.88 -33.11 20.91
N GLY A 293 1.94 -33.18 21.85
CA GLY A 293 2.15 -33.83 23.15
C GLY A 293 2.88 -32.99 24.20
N THR A 294 3.26 -31.74 23.91
CA THR A 294 3.77 -30.82 24.94
C THR A 294 2.61 -30.06 25.59
N PRO A 295 2.57 -29.93 26.93
CA PRO A 295 1.56 -29.12 27.59
C PRO A 295 1.74 -27.64 27.24
N VAL A 296 0.62 -26.92 27.23
CA VAL A 296 0.63 -25.45 27.17
C VAL A 296 1.31 -24.93 28.44
N PRO A 297 2.17 -23.89 28.37
CA PRO A 297 2.76 -23.28 29.55
C PRO A 297 1.69 -22.92 30.59
N GLU A 298 1.92 -23.32 31.84
CA GLU A 298 1.03 -22.98 32.96
C GLU A 298 0.85 -21.46 33.06
N GLY A 299 -0.37 -21.01 33.36
CA GLY A 299 -0.64 -19.58 33.51
C GLY A 299 -0.91 -18.82 32.19
N PHE A 300 -0.72 -19.42 31.01
CA PHE A 300 -0.91 -18.69 29.74
C PHE A 300 -2.38 -18.29 29.56
N LYS A 301 -3.29 -19.25 29.71
CA LYS A 301 -4.73 -19.02 29.55
C LYS A 301 -5.23 -18.00 30.58
N GLU A 302 -4.75 -18.10 31.82
CA GLU A 302 -5.04 -17.19 32.92
C GLU A 302 -4.54 -15.79 32.61
N THR A 303 -3.35 -15.66 32.03
CA THR A 303 -2.78 -14.36 31.62
C THR A 303 -3.61 -13.69 30.53
N VAL A 304 -4.05 -14.44 29.52
CA VAL A 304 -4.91 -13.89 28.45
C VAL A 304 -6.28 -13.52 29.01
N SER A 305 -6.85 -14.35 29.89
CA SER A 305 -8.11 -14.06 30.59
C SER A 305 -8.00 -12.80 31.44
N MET A 306 -6.90 -12.61 32.17
CA MET A 306 -6.65 -11.38 32.93
C MET A 306 -6.72 -10.14 32.03
N PHE A 307 -6.05 -10.17 30.87
CA PHE A 307 -6.10 -9.05 29.94
C PHE A 307 -7.49 -8.82 29.32
N ASP A 308 -8.28 -9.88 29.11
CA ASP A 308 -9.68 -9.76 28.66
C ASP A 308 -10.52 -8.93 29.64
N HIS A 309 -10.33 -9.16 30.95
CA HIS A 309 -11.01 -8.40 32.00
C HIS A 309 -10.49 -6.97 32.14
N VAL A 310 -9.21 -6.72 31.81
CA VAL A 310 -8.61 -5.38 31.86
C VAL A 310 -9.03 -4.55 30.64
N TYR A 311 -9.11 -5.15 29.45
CA TYR A 311 -9.34 -4.47 28.18
C TYR A 311 -10.76 -4.65 27.66
N LEU A 312 -11.73 -3.99 28.31
CA LEU A 312 -13.18 -4.13 28.01
C LEU A 312 -13.61 -3.78 26.56
N LYS A 313 -12.77 -3.09 25.78
CA LYS A 313 -13.09 -2.67 24.41
C LYS A 313 -12.70 -3.71 23.35
N ILE A 314 -11.90 -4.72 23.69
CA ILE A 314 -11.43 -5.75 22.75
C ILE A 314 -11.55 -7.11 23.43
N LYS A 315 -12.26 -8.03 22.80
CA LYS A 315 -12.38 -9.41 23.26
C LYS A 315 -11.08 -10.17 22.97
N LEU A 316 -10.49 -10.73 24.01
CA LEU A 316 -9.25 -11.48 23.97
C LEU A 316 -9.53 -12.97 24.11
N ASN A 317 -9.12 -13.74 23.11
CA ASN A 317 -9.27 -15.19 23.11
C ASN A 317 -7.91 -15.88 23.08
N PHE A 318 -7.74 -16.96 23.84
CA PHE A 318 -6.56 -17.80 23.76
C PHE A 318 -6.78 -18.97 22.80
N LEU A 319 -5.83 -19.20 21.89
CA LEU A 319 -5.85 -20.32 20.96
C LEU A 319 -4.54 -21.11 21.05
N SER A 320 -4.63 -22.38 21.45
CA SER A 320 -3.51 -23.31 21.40
C SER A 320 -3.54 -24.12 20.11
N VAL A 321 -2.41 -24.22 19.42
CA VAL A 321 -2.29 -24.96 18.16
C VAL A 321 -1.11 -25.93 18.22
N GLU A 322 -1.38 -27.19 17.94
CA GLU A 322 -0.36 -28.23 17.84
C GLU A 322 0.41 -28.13 16.52
N GLY A 323 1.73 -28.00 16.61
CA GLY A 323 2.67 -27.96 15.50
C GLY A 323 3.71 -26.83 15.65
N PRO A 324 4.87 -26.95 14.97
CA PRO A 324 5.87 -25.90 14.98
C PRO A 324 5.35 -24.65 14.26
N PHE A 325 5.75 -23.48 14.75
CA PHE A 325 5.46 -22.22 14.07
C PHE A 325 6.27 -22.11 12.77
N GLY A 326 5.58 -21.79 11.67
CA GLY A 326 6.20 -21.61 10.36
C GLY A 326 5.17 -21.28 9.27
N PRO A 327 5.59 -21.17 8.00
CA PRO A 327 4.71 -20.80 6.88
C PRO A 327 3.48 -21.71 6.73
N ALA A 328 3.66 -23.02 6.93
CA ALA A 328 2.59 -24.01 6.87
C ALA A 328 1.55 -23.80 7.98
N MET A 329 2.01 -23.46 9.19
CA MET A 329 1.12 -23.18 10.32
C MET A 329 0.31 -21.91 10.08
N VAL A 330 0.95 -20.85 9.60
CA VAL A 330 0.28 -19.59 9.23
C VAL A 330 -0.79 -19.83 8.14
N GLU A 331 -0.46 -20.60 7.10
CA GLU A 331 -1.42 -20.99 6.06
C GLU A 331 -2.59 -21.80 6.63
N TRP A 332 -2.30 -22.76 7.51
CA TRP A 332 -3.32 -23.59 8.13
C TRP A 332 -4.28 -22.77 9.00
N VAL A 333 -3.76 -21.88 9.86
CA VAL A 333 -4.58 -20.98 10.68
C VAL A 333 -5.41 -20.07 9.77
N SER A 334 -4.81 -19.56 8.68
CA SER A 334 -5.50 -18.67 7.74
C SER A 334 -6.70 -19.35 7.09
N ARG A 335 -6.53 -20.60 6.64
CA ARG A 335 -7.63 -21.39 6.04
C ARG A 335 -8.66 -21.84 7.07
N LYS A 336 -8.21 -22.33 8.23
CA LYS A 336 -9.10 -22.88 9.27
C LYS A 336 -10.03 -21.83 9.85
N TYR A 337 -9.53 -20.63 10.07
CA TYR A 337 -10.31 -19.52 10.66
C TYR A 337 -10.84 -18.55 9.60
N ASN A 338 -10.63 -18.83 8.31
CA ASN A 338 -10.98 -17.96 7.19
C ASN A 338 -10.52 -16.51 7.40
N GLN A 339 -9.30 -16.32 7.88
CA GLN A 339 -8.70 -15.02 8.14
C GLN A 339 -7.50 -14.79 7.23
N PRO A 340 -7.38 -13.63 6.58
CA PRO A 340 -6.27 -13.33 5.72
C PRO A 340 -4.97 -13.14 6.55
N LYS A 341 -3.84 -13.57 5.98
CA LYS A 341 -2.53 -13.55 6.66
C LYS A 341 -2.06 -12.17 7.10
N ASN A 342 -2.56 -11.11 6.47
CA ASN A 342 -2.22 -9.73 6.81
C ASN A 342 -2.86 -9.26 8.14
N LEU A 343 -3.85 -9.97 8.68
CA LEU A 343 -4.38 -9.77 10.03
C LEU A 343 -3.68 -10.66 11.07
N MET A 344 -2.59 -11.31 10.66
CA MET A 344 -1.76 -12.11 11.54
C MET A 344 -0.49 -11.35 11.89
N PHE A 345 -0.13 -11.40 13.17
CA PHE A 345 0.93 -10.62 13.75
C PHE A 345 1.94 -11.47 14.48
N ILE A 346 3.21 -11.07 14.40
CA ILE A 346 4.30 -11.63 15.18
C ILE A 346 5.10 -10.52 15.87
N LYS A 347 5.80 -10.89 16.94
CA LYS A 347 6.91 -10.11 17.46
C LYS A 347 8.06 -10.09 16.44
N GLN A 348 8.86 -9.02 16.46
CA GLN A 348 10.11 -8.92 15.72
C GLN A 348 10.95 -10.19 15.94
N PRO A 349 11.25 -10.93 14.86
CA PRO A 349 12.10 -12.11 14.96
C PRO A 349 13.54 -11.69 15.27
N ASN A 350 14.21 -12.48 16.11
CA ASN A 350 15.63 -12.33 16.40
C ASN A 350 16.49 -12.97 15.28
N TYR A 351 17.81 -12.79 15.34
CA TYR A 351 18.77 -13.36 14.39
C TYR A 351 18.65 -14.88 14.21
N ASP A 352 18.26 -15.62 15.26
CA ASP A 352 18.13 -17.09 15.24
C ASP A 352 16.79 -17.59 14.67
N PHE A 353 16.00 -16.71 14.05
CA PHE A 353 14.70 -17.10 13.52
C PHE A 353 14.84 -17.86 12.20
N ALA A 354 14.41 -19.13 12.19
CA ALA A 354 14.60 -20.08 11.09
C ALA A 354 13.87 -19.72 9.77
N HIS A 355 12.98 -18.74 9.76
CA HIS A 355 12.17 -18.38 8.60
C HIS A 355 12.39 -16.93 8.19
N THR A 356 12.36 -16.62 6.90
CA THR A 356 12.33 -15.21 6.47
C THR A 356 10.92 -14.65 6.64
N ILE A 357 10.78 -13.36 6.97
CA ILE A 357 9.46 -12.72 7.08
C ILE A 357 8.66 -12.87 5.77
N ALA A 358 9.35 -12.80 4.63
CA ALA A 358 8.77 -13.03 3.31
C ALA A 358 8.14 -14.42 3.17
N SER A 359 8.77 -15.47 3.73
CA SER A 359 8.24 -16.84 3.69
C SER A 359 6.92 -17.02 4.43
N LEU A 360 6.61 -16.15 5.40
CA LEU A 360 5.34 -16.18 6.13
C LEU A 360 4.16 -15.62 5.30
N GLY A 361 4.42 -15.08 4.11
CA GLY A 361 3.38 -14.81 3.11
C GLY A 361 2.42 -13.66 3.45
N GLY A 362 2.88 -12.67 4.22
CA GLY A 362 2.11 -11.45 4.51
C GLY A 362 1.78 -11.19 5.98
N VAL A 363 2.28 -12.03 6.90
CA VAL A 363 2.25 -11.77 8.35
C VAL A 363 2.98 -10.46 8.65
N ARG A 364 2.37 -9.63 9.50
CA ARG A 364 2.91 -8.31 9.87
C ARG A 364 3.67 -8.39 11.20
N VAL A 365 4.68 -7.53 11.35
CA VAL A 365 5.54 -7.51 12.54
C VAL A 365 5.24 -6.26 13.36
N ILE A 366 4.78 -6.40 14.60
CA ILE A 366 4.20 -5.28 15.37
C ILE A 366 4.99 -4.86 16.61
N THR A 367 5.79 -5.74 17.21
CA THR A 367 6.49 -5.45 18.47
C THR A 367 8.00 -5.62 18.33
N GLY A 368 8.74 -4.60 18.79
CA GLY A 368 10.15 -4.67 19.16
C GLY A 368 10.30 -4.86 20.67
#